data_AF-A0A1I6YWR9-F1
#
_entry.id   AF-A0A1I6YWR9-F1
#
_cell.length_a   1.000
_cell.length_b   1.000
_cell.length_c   1.000
_cell.angle_alpha   90.00
_cell.angle_beta   90.00
_cell.angle_gamma   90.00
#
_symmetry.space_group_name_H-M   'P 1'
#
loop_
_entity.id
_entity.type
_entity.pdbx_description
1 polymer ?
#
loop_
_entity_poly.entity_id
_entity_poly.type
_entity_poly.pdbx_seq_one_letter_code
_entity_poly.pdbx_strand_id
1 'polypeptide(L)'
;MNGSINIIFKKYLLAAVIAIVGLVLLIYGLNEKNGQDSLFIVASANIFVGGVLAVLLSSGLLKRNLVIVLAVLCTVVTCLIGYFSYESVNDSILHNEKRVAAELQTVQVLTEIKELEKAFKEQNGRYAANFDELKNFFETGTVKKVESEGTVPQYKLKKAEKMLLYNANPPSDENMTELEAYRLKYEFNNPTNIPGLDNFRRDTVEISFKESFLNNKSMKANRARFNMGPFDIEEIRYVPLSEPRYEWTIQTIDSAIVIQDTMPVIRVYAEEPISKFEGGTKDTIGFGNLKTGSLTGTWE
;
A
#
# COMPACT_ATOMS: atom_id res chain seq x y z
N MET A 1 -19.77 -42.79 53.79
CA MET A 1 -19.37 -42.85 52.36
C MET A 1 -18.76 -41.55 51.83
N ASN A 2 -19.11 -40.37 52.36
CA ASN A 2 -18.63 -39.08 51.81
C ASN A 2 -17.16 -38.74 52.09
N GLY A 3 -16.55 -39.29 53.15
CA GLY A 3 -15.16 -38.98 53.52
C GLY A 3 -14.11 -39.55 52.55
N SER A 4 -14.20 -40.85 52.23
CA SER A 4 -13.22 -41.53 51.37
C SER A 4 -13.28 -41.05 49.92
N ILE A 5 -14.49 -40.78 49.41
CA ILE A 5 -14.70 -40.22 48.07
C ILE A 5 -14.10 -38.82 47.98
N ASN A 6 -14.28 -37.97 49.00
CA ASN A 6 -13.72 -36.62 49.03
C ASN A 6 -12.18 -36.61 49.09
N ILE A 7 -11.58 -37.56 49.81
CA ILE A 7 -10.11 -37.70 49.88
C ILE A 7 -9.53 -38.13 48.53
N ILE A 8 -10.14 -39.13 47.88
CA ILE A 8 -9.74 -39.59 46.54
C ILE A 8 -9.93 -38.45 45.53
N PHE A 9 -11.09 -37.79 45.55
CA PHE A 9 -11.39 -36.67 44.67
C PHE A 9 -10.32 -35.57 44.79
N LYS A 10 -10.02 -35.09 46.01
CA LYS A 10 -8.97 -34.08 46.22
C LYS A 10 -7.57 -34.53 45.78
N LYS A 11 -7.28 -35.83 45.86
CA LYS A 11 -5.96 -36.39 45.51
C LYS A 11 -5.72 -36.49 43.99
N TYR A 12 -6.77 -36.72 43.19
CA TYR A 12 -6.63 -36.94 41.74
C TYR A 12 -7.23 -35.84 40.87
N LEU A 13 -8.11 -34.98 41.41
CA LEU A 13 -8.88 -34.00 40.65
C LEU A 13 -8.03 -33.14 39.73
N LEU A 14 -6.97 -32.52 40.26
CA LEU A 14 -6.13 -31.62 39.48
C LEU A 14 -5.44 -32.33 38.31
N ALA A 15 -4.85 -33.49 38.58
CA ALA A 15 -4.17 -34.29 37.55
C ALA A 15 -5.15 -34.82 36.49
N ALA A 16 -6.34 -35.26 36.92
CA ALA A 16 -7.38 -35.74 36.03
C ALA A 16 -7.92 -34.61 35.13
N VAL A 17 -8.12 -33.40 35.66
CA VAL A 17 -8.55 -32.24 34.87
C VAL A 17 -7.48 -31.87 33.83
N ILE A 18 -6.21 -31.82 34.21
CA ILE A 18 -5.11 -31.54 33.27
C ILE A 18 -5.05 -32.60 32.15
N ALA A 19 -5.18 -33.88 32.50
CA ALA A 19 -5.22 -34.96 31.51
C ALA A 19 -6.43 -34.80 30.57
N ILE A 20 -7.62 -34.52 31.09
CA ILE A 20 -8.82 -34.34 30.26
C ILE A 20 -8.67 -33.14 29.32
N VAL A 21 -8.17 -32.00 29.83
CA VAL A 21 -7.93 -30.80 29.01
C VAL A 21 -6.90 -31.07 27.93
N GLY A 22 -5.78 -31.71 28.28
CA GLY A 22 -4.75 -32.11 27.31
C GLY A 22 -5.31 -33.03 26.23
N LEU A 23 -6.16 -33.99 26.59
CA LEU A 23 -6.82 -34.89 25.66
C LEU A 23 -7.75 -34.14 24.70
N VAL A 24 -8.56 -33.20 25.21
CA VAL A 24 -9.47 -32.39 24.38
C VAL A 24 -8.68 -31.54 23.39
N LEU A 25 -7.60 -30.89 23.85
CA LEU A 25 -6.71 -30.09 22.98
C LEU A 25 -6.03 -30.96 21.92
N LEU A 26 -5.60 -32.16 22.29
CA LEU A 26 -4.97 -33.11 21.37
C LEU A 26 -5.95 -33.57 20.30
N ILE A 27 -7.17 -33.93 20.68
CA ILE A 27 -8.24 -34.31 19.73
C ILE A 27 -8.56 -33.14 18.80
N TYR A 28 -8.60 -31.92 19.33
CA TYR A 28 -8.82 -30.71 18.52
C TYR A 28 -7.67 -30.46 17.53
N GLY A 29 -6.42 -30.63 17.96
CA GLY A 29 -5.23 -30.43 17.14
C GLY A 29 -5.04 -31.48 16.05
N LEU A 30 -5.37 -32.75 16.33
CA LEU A 30 -5.28 -33.85 15.36
C LEU A 30 -6.36 -33.80 14.27
N ASN A 31 -7.39 -32.97 14.44
CA ASN A 31 -8.42 -32.80 13.42
C ASN A 31 -7.91 -31.86 12.32
N GLU A 32 -7.51 -32.43 11.18
CA GLU A 32 -6.94 -31.72 10.03
C GLU A 32 -7.79 -30.54 9.53
N LYS A 33 -9.11 -30.57 9.77
CA LYS A 33 -10.02 -29.47 9.40
C LYS A 33 -9.74 -28.16 10.16
N ASN A 34 -9.06 -28.23 11.30
CA ASN A 34 -8.78 -27.06 12.15
C ASN A 34 -7.47 -26.36 11.77
N GLY A 35 -6.69 -26.91 10.84
CA GLY A 35 -5.46 -26.28 10.32
C GLY A 35 -4.45 -25.89 11.39
N GLN A 36 -4.37 -26.64 12.49
CA GLN A 36 -3.48 -26.32 13.61
C GLN A 36 -2.04 -26.69 13.31
N ASP A 37 -1.11 -25.87 13.78
CA ASP A 37 0.32 -26.08 13.61
C ASP A 37 0.82 -27.35 14.35
N SER A 38 1.88 -27.97 13.82
CA SER A 38 2.47 -29.18 14.39
C SER A 38 2.93 -28.97 15.83
N LEU A 39 3.39 -27.75 16.19
CA LEU A 39 3.80 -27.42 17.56
C LEU A 39 2.63 -27.50 18.55
N PHE A 40 1.41 -27.14 18.12
CA PHE A 40 0.21 -27.24 18.97
C PHE A 40 -0.13 -28.70 19.31
N ILE A 41 0.01 -29.61 18.34
CA ILE A 41 -0.23 -31.05 18.55
C ILE A 41 0.79 -31.62 19.54
N VAL A 42 2.07 -31.25 19.41
CA VAL A 42 3.12 -31.71 20.33
C VAL A 42 2.92 -31.13 21.73
N ALA A 43 2.56 -29.86 21.86
CA ALA A 43 2.28 -29.23 23.14
C ALA A 43 1.08 -29.86 23.86
N SER A 44 -0.03 -30.09 23.14
CA SER A 44 -1.23 -30.73 23.69
C SER A 44 -0.97 -32.18 24.09
N ALA A 45 -0.18 -32.93 23.32
CA ALA A 45 0.27 -34.27 23.67
C ALA A 45 1.10 -34.26 24.97
N ASN A 46 2.00 -33.29 25.12
CA ASN A 46 2.84 -33.19 26.31
C ASN A 46 2.02 -32.87 27.58
N ILE A 47 1.02 -31.99 27.48
CA ILE A 47 0.07 -31.71 28.56
C ILE A 47 -0.73 -32.97 28.94
N PHE A 48 -1.20 -33.71 27.94
CA PHE A 48 -1.92 -34.97 28.17
C PHE A 48 -1.05 -36.00 28.91
N VAL A 49 0.17 -36.23 28.41
CA VAL A 49 1.14 -37.16 29.02
C VAL A 49 1.47 -36.74 30.45
N GLY A 50 1.71 -35.45 30.70
CA GLY A 50 1.95 -34.92 32.03
C GLY A 50 0.79 -35.18 33.00
N GLY A 51 -0.45 -34.97 32.55
CA GLY A 51 -1.65 -35.27 33.33
C GLY A 51 -1.80 -36.77 33.66
N VAL A 52 -1.59 -37.64 32.67
CA VAL A 52 -1.64 -39.10 32.86
C VAL A 52 -0.56 -39.59 33.84
N LEU A 53 0.68 -39.08 33.71
CA LEU A 53 1.77 -39.41 34.63
C LEU A 53 1.46 -38.97 36.06
N ALA A 54 0.84 -37.80 36.24
CA ALA A 54 0.43 -37.31 37.54
C ALA A 54 -0.66 -38.18 38.19
N VAL A 55 -1.64 -38.67 37.40
CA VAL A 55 -2.64 -39.64 37.87
C VAL A 55 -2.01 -40.97 38.26
N LEU A 56 -1.09 -41.50 37.43
CA LEU A 56 -0.39 -42.76 37.68
C LEU A 56 0.58 -42.71 38.88
N LEU A 57 1.19 -41.56 39.15
CA LEU A 57 1.96 -41.32 40.37
C LEU A 57 1.04 -41.34 41.60
N SER A 58 -0.09 -40.63 41.51
CA SER A 58 -1.04 -40.53 42.61
C SER A 58 -1.68 -41.89 42.94
N SER A 59 -1.81 -42.80 41.95
CA SER A 59 -2.32 -44.16 42.14
C SER A 59 -1.30 -45.14 42.70
N GLY A 60 -0.03 -44.74 42.83
CA GLY A 60 1.04 -45.59 43.36
C GLY A 60 1.53 -46.67 42.39
N LEU A 61 1.05 -46.67 41.14
CA LEU A 61 1.44 -47.62 40.10
C LEU A 61 2.88 -47.37 39.59
N LEU A 62 3.35 -46.13 39.68
CA LEU A 62 4.68 -45.72 39.21
C LEU A 62 5.63 -45.34 40.34
N LYS A 63 6.91 -45.71 40.18
CA LYS A 63 7.98 -45.28 41.08
C LYS A 63 8.23 -43.78 40.89
N ARG A 64 8.33 -43.05 42.01
CA ARG A 64 8.56 -41.59 42.05
C ARG A 64 9.74 -41.15 41.17
N ASN A 65 10.85 -41.88 41.16
CA ASN A 65 12.05 -41.50 40.39
C ASN A 65 11.80 -41.52 38.87
N LEU A 66 11.03 -42.48 38.37
CA LEU A 66 10.69 -42.59 36.95
C LEU A 66 9.80 -41.42 36.52
N VAL A 67 8.84 -41.04 37.36
CA VAL A 67 7.96 -39.89 37.10
C VAL A 67 8.75 -38.58 37.10
N ILE A 68 9.73 -38.42 38.00
CA ILE A 68 10.60 -37.24 38.02
C ILE A 68 11.43 -37.13 36.73
N VAL A 69 12.05 -38.23 36.27
CA VAL A 69 12.83 -38.24 35.02
C VAL A 69 11.97 -37.85 33.82
N LEU A 70 10.78 -38.44 33.70
CA LEU A 70 9.84 -38.11 32.62
C LEU A 70 9.32 -36.67 32.72
N ALA A 71 9.06 -36.17 33.93
CA ALA A 71 8.64 -34.79 34.13
C ALA A 71 9.71 -33.80 33.68
N VAL A 72 10.99 -34.05 34.02
CA VAL A 72 12.12 -33.22 33.57
C VAL A 72 12.23 -33.24 32.04
N LEU A 73 12.11 -34.41 31.41
CA LEU A 73 12.11 -34.53 29.94
C LEU A 73 10.97 -33.73 29.31
N CYS A 74 9.75 -33.88 29.80
CA CYS A 74 8.57 -33.13 29.35
C CYS A 74 8.74 -31.62 29.53
N THR A 75 9.38 -31.17 30.61
CA THR A 75 9.69 -29.75 30.84
C THR A 75 10.69 -29.23 29.80
N VAL A 76 11.77 -29.97 29.53
CA VAL A 76 12.77 -29.57 28.50
C VAL A 76 12.12 -29.47 27.13
N VAL A 77 11.29 -30.45 26.75
CA VAL A 77 10.55 -30.43 25.48
C VAL A 77 9.61 -29.23 25.41
N THR A 78 8.89 -28.92 26.49
CA THR A 78 8.02 -27.72 26.57
C THR A 78 8.81 -26.44 26.35
N CYS A 79 9.98 -26.30 26.98
CA CYS A 79 10.84 -25.11 26.81
C CYS A 79 11.32 -24.95 25.36
N LEU A 80 11.72 -26.06 24.70
CA LEU A 80 12.13 -26.03 23.29
C LEU A 80 10.98 -25.62 22.36
N ILE A 81 9.78 -26.17 22.58
CA ILE A 81 8.59 -25.79 21.81
C ILE A 81 8.26 -24.31 22.03
N GLY A 82 8.33 -23.84 23.28
CA GLY A 82 8.11 -22.42 23.61
C GLY A 82 9.07 -21.49 22.86
N TYR A 83 10.33 -21.90 22.70
CA TYR A 83 11.31 -21.17 21.89
C TYR A 83 10.93 -21.14 20.40
N PHE A 84 10.63 -22.29 19.79
CA PHE A 84 10.23 -22.34 18.37
C PHE A 84 8.91 -21.62 18.10
N SER A 85 7.95 -21.66 19.02
CA SER A 85 6.71 -20.90 18.90
C SER A 85 6.95 -19.40 18.96
N TYR A 86 7.88 -18.94 19.80
CA TYR A 86 8.26 -17.53 19.83
C TYR A 86 8.93 -17.10 18.52
N GLU A 87 9.87 -17.90 18.01
CA GLU A 87 10.57 -17.65 16.75
C GLU A 87 9.60 -17.59 15.56
N SER A 88 8.70 -18.56 15.42
CA SER A 88 7.70 -18.59 14.34
C SER A 88 6.75 -17.38 14.34
N VAL A 89 6.30 -16.94 15.52
CA VAL A 89 5.48 -15.74 15.64
C VAL A 89 6.27 -14.49 15.28
N ASN A 90 7.53 -14.40 15.73
CA ASN A 90 8.40 -13.29 15.41
C ASN A 90 8.69 -13.18 13.91
N ASP A 91 8.95 -14.31 13.25
CA ASP A 91 9.18 -14.36 11.79
C ASP A 91 7.93 -13.94 11.02
N SER A 92 6.74 -14.38 11.45
CA SER A 92 5.47 -13.95 10.87
C SER A 92 5.22 -12.45 11.03
N ILE A 93 5.56 -11.86 12.19
CA ILE A 93 5.44 -10.42 12.42
C ILE A 93 6.40 -9.67 11.50
N LEU A 94 7.65 -10.09 11.44
CA LEU A 94 8.69 -9.46 10.63
C LEU A 94 8.40 -9.58 9.13
N HIS A 95 7.84 -10.70 8.67
CA HIS A 95 7.37 -10.88 7.29
C HIS A 95 6.26 -9.88 6.96
N ASN A 96 5.26 -9.73 7.85
CA ASN A 96 4.18 -8.76 7.65
C ASN A 96 4.67 -7.31 7.65
N GLU A 97 5.58 -6.94 8.55
CA GLU A 97 6.17 -5.60 8.58
C GLU A 97 6.94 -5.30 7.29
N LYS A 98 7.78 -6.24 6.83
CA LYS A 98 8.49 -6.12 5.55
C LYS A 98 7.53 -6.03 4.38
N ARG A 99 6.47 -6.84 4.35
CA ARG A 99 5.44 -6.81 3.30
C ARG A 99 4.77 -5.43 3.22
N VAL A 100 4.32 -4.90 4.35
CA VAL A 100 3.66 -3.58 4.38
C VAL A 100 4.63 -2.49 3.91
N ALA A 101 5.89 -2.51 4.35
CA ALA A 101 6.89 -1.57 3.88
C ALA A 101 7.11 -1.69 2.36
N ALA A 102 7.23 -2.91 1.84
CA ALA A 102 7.43 -3.17 0.42
C ALA A 102 6.22 -2.77 -0.44
N GLU A 103 5.01 -3.03 0.03
CA GLU A 103 3.76 -2.63 -0.64
C GLU A 103 3.68 -1.10 -0.76
N LEU A 104 3.92 -0.37 0.34
CA LEU A 104 3.90 1.10 0.33
C LEU A 104 4.94 1.69 -0.63
N GLN A 105 6.17 1.18 -0.61
CA GLN A 105 7.22 1.63 -1.54
C GLN A 105 6.89 1.28 -3.00
N THR A 106 6.34 0.09 -3.23
CA THR A 106 5.95 -0.38 -4.56
C THR A 106 4.83 0.47 -5.15
N VAL A 107 3.78 0.73 -4.38
CA VAL A 107 2.67 1.60 -4.77
C VAL A 107 3.15 3.02 -5.05
N GLN A 108 4.07 3.55 -4.25
CA GLN A 108 4.66 4.87 -4.48
C GLN A 108 5.44 4.92 -5.80
N VAL A 109 6.30 3.93 -6.08
CA VAL A 109 7.03 3.83 -7.35
C VAL A 109 6.07 3.69 -8.54
N LEU A 110 5.04 2.83 -8.44
CA LEU A 110 4.07 2.67 -9.50
C LEU A 110 3.24 3.95 -9.74
N THR A 111 2.97 4.73 -8.70
CA THR A 111 2.31 6.04 -8.83
C THR A 111 3.23 7.04 -9.53
N GLU A 112 4.53 7.04 -9.20
CA GLU A 112 5.53 7.87 -9.86
C GLU A 112 5.67 7.51 -11.36
N ILE A 113 5.74 6.21 -11.70
CA ILE A 113 5.74 5.73 -13.10
C ILE A 113 4.46 6.16 -13.81
N LYS A 114 3.30 6.04 -13.15
CA LYS A 114 2.00 6.44 -13.70
C LYS A 114 1.95 7.95 -14.01
N GLU A 115 2.52 8.79 -13.15
CA GLU A 115 2.62 10.24 -13.38
C GLU A 115 3.57 10.57 -14.55
N LEU A 116 4.72 9.91 -14.62
CA LEU A 116 5.67 10.02 -15.74
C LEU A 116 5.03 9.67 -17.07
N GLU A 117 4.35 8.52 -17.15
CA GLU A 117 3.67 8.04 -18.36
C GLU A 117 2.52 8.95 -18.80
N LYS A 118 1.77 9.52 -17.84
CA LYS A 118 0.73 10.50 -18.15
C LYS A 118 1.30 11.76 -18.78
N ALA A 119 2.37 12.31 -18.19
CA ALA A 119 3.04 13.49 -18.70
C ALA A 119 3.66 13.24 -20.08
N PHE A 120 4.29 12.07 -20.28
CA PHE A 120 4.82 11.65 -21.57
C PHE A 120 3.73 11.57 -22.63
N LYS A 121 2.59 10.92 -22.32
CA LYS A 121 1.44 10.82 -23.23
C LYS A 121 0.84 12.18 -23.59
N GLU A 122 0.77 13.10 -22.63
CA GLU A 122 0.21 14.43 -22.88
C GLU A 122 1.03 15.20 -23.94
N GLN A 123 2.35 15.02 -23.96
CA GLN A 123 3.23 15.69 -24.92
C GLN A 123 3.41 14.92 -26.23
N ASN A 124 3.52 13.60 -26.17
CA ASN A 124 3.88 12.76 -27.32
C ASN A 124 2.68 12.08 -27.99
N GLY A 125 1.50 12.12 -27.37
CA GLY A 125 0.28 11.47 -27.87
C GLY A 125 0.27 9.94 -27.75
N ARG A 126 1.32 9.33 -27.19
CA ARG A 126 1.46 7.88 -26.91
C ARG A 126 2.16 7.66 -25.57
N TYR A 127 2.08 6.46 -25.02
CA TYR A 127 2.86 6.08 -23.83
C TYR A 127 4.30 5.72 -24.21
N ALA A 128 5.22 5.77 -23.24
CA ALA A 128 6.60 5.35 -23.45
C ALA A 128 6.69 3.83 -23.50
N ALA A 129 7.50 3.29 -24.42
CA ALA A 129 7.60 1.83 -24.59
C ALA A 129 8.59 1.19 -23.61
N ASN A 130 9.50 1.97 -23.04
CA ASN A 130 10.58 1.51 -22.16
C ASN A 130 11.03 2.63 -21.21
N PHE A 131 11.84 2.25 -20.21
CA PHE A 131 12.38 3.18 -19.22
C PHE A 131 13.39 4.18 -19.78
N ASP A 132 14.08 3.86 -20.87
CA ASP A 132 15.04 4.79 -21.50
C ASP A 132 14.31 5.99 -22.12
N GLU A 133 13.16 5.78 -22.76
CA GLU A 133 12.28 6.85 -23.26
C GLU A 133 11.75 7.71 -22.11
N LEU A 134 11.31 7.08 -21.01
CA LEU A 134 10.86 7.80 -19.82
C LEU A 134 11.97 8.64 -19.19
N LYS A 135 13.20 8.08 -19.11
CA LYS A 135 14.36 8.79 -18.58
C LYS A 135 14.69 10.01 -19.43
N ASN A 136 14.77 9.84 -20.75
CA ASN A 136 15.05 10.94 -21.66
C ASN A 136 14.00 12.06 -21.51
N PHE A 137 12.71 11.69 -21.46
CA PHE A 137 11.64 12.66 -21.21
C PHE A 137 11.73 13.30 -19.83
N PHE A 138 12.09 12.57 -18.79
CA PHE A 138 12.30 13.14 -17.47
C PHE A 138 13.39 14.21 -17.48
N GLU A 139 14.47 14.01 -18.25
CA GLU A 139 15.60 14.94 -18.30
C GLU A 139 15.35 16.15 -19.20
N THR A 140 14.71 15.97 -20.37
CA THR A 140 14.56 17.02 -21.38
C THR A 140 13.15 17.53 -21.58
N GLY A 141 12.15 16.82 -21.05
CA GLY A 141 10.74 17.07 -21.31
C GLY A 141 10.20 18.32 -20.59
N THR A 142 9.16 18.89 -21.19
CA THR A 142 8.39 19.99 -20.61
C THR A 142 6.95 19.56 -20.36
N VAL A 143 6.27 20.22 -19.44
CA VAL A 143 4.83 20.07 -19.23
C VAL A 143 4.15 21.42 -19.20
N LYS A 144 2.92 21.43 -19.68
CA LYS A 144 2.05 22.60 -19.67
C LYS A 144 1.53 22.80 -18.25
N LYS A 145 1.85 23.93 -17.65
CA LYS A 145 1.34 24.32 -16.34
C LYS A 145 0.48 25.56 -16.49
N VAL A 146 -0.75 25.48 -15.99
CA VAL A 146 -1.63 26.64 -15.88
C VAL A 146 -1.12 27.51 -14.74
N GLU A 147 -0.74 28.74 -15.07
CA GLU A 147 -0.37 29.76 -14.12
C GLU A 147 -1.48 30.79 -13.98
N SER A 148 -1.98 30.88 -12.76
CA SER A 148 -3.00 31.84 -12.37
C SER A 148 -2.38 32.81 -11.36
N GLU A 149 -2.10 34.03 -11.82
CA GLU A 149 -1.62 35.13 -10.97
C GLU A 149 -2.65 36.24 -10.88
N GLY A 150 -2.63 36.99 -9.79
CA GLY A 150 -3.57 38.07 -9.54
C GLY A 150 -4.98 37.61 -9.18
N THR A 151 -5.74 38.54 -8.59
CA THR A 151 -7.10 38.30 -8.11
C THR A 151 -8.09 39.05 -8.97
N VAL A 152 -9.24 38.44 -9.24
CA VAL A 152 -10.37 39.14 -9.87
C VAL A 152 -10.83 40.27 -8.93
N PRO A 153 -10.92 41.53 -9.43
CA PRO A 153 -11.38 42.66 -8.62
C PRO A 153 -12.78 42.43 -8.03
N GLN A 154 -12.93 42.68 -6.73
CA GLN A 154 -14.17 42.45 -5.99
C GLN A 154 -15.12 43.66 -6.05
N TYR A 155 -15.43 44.13 -7.26
CA TYR A 155 -16.40 45.21 -7.46
C TYR A 155 -17.23 44.97 -8.73
N LYS A 156 -18.39 45.64 -8.80
CA LYS A 156 -19.29 45.59 -9.95
C LYS A 156 -18.74 46.38 -11.13
N LEU A 157 -18.81 45.82 -12.33
CA LEU A 157 -18.35 46.50 -13.55
C LEU A 157 -18.92 47.92 -13.67
N LYS A 158 -18.04 48.89 -13.93
CA LYS A 158 -18.45 50.27 -14.21
C LYS A 158 -19.11 50.34 -15.59
N LYS A 159 -19.94 51.35 -15.82
CA LYS A 159 -20.63 51.57 -17.10
C LYS A 159 -19.66 51.55 -18.30
N ALA A 160 -18.48 52.16 -18.15
CA ALA A 160 -17.46 52.18 -19.20
C ALA A 160 -16.94 50.76 -19.54
N GLU A 161 -16.65 49.96 -18.51
CA GLU A 161 -16.16 48.58 -18.64
C GLU A 161 -17.23 47.67 -19.27
N LYS A 162 -18.49 47.82 -18.85
CA LYS A 162 -19.63 47.10 -19.45
C LYS A 162 -19.81 47.43 -20.92
N MET A 163 -19.69 48.71 -21.28
CA MET A 163 -19.83 49.15 -22.66
C MET A 163 -18.73 48.53 -23.54
N LEU A 164 -17.53 48.33 -23.01
CA LEU A 164 -16.44 47.66 -23.74
C LEU A 164 -16.70 46.16 -23.90
N LEU A 165 -17.11 45.47 -22.82
CA LEU A 165 -17.30 44.02 -22.82
C LEU A 165 -18.54 43.55 -23.59
N TYR A 166 -19.63 44.29 -23.48
CA TYR A 166 -20.96 43.88 -23.94
C TYR A 166 -21.52 44.76 -25.06
N ASN A 167 -20.85 45.86 -25.40
CA ASN A 167 -21.39 46.91 -26.28
C ASN A 167 -22.78 47.43 -25.84
N ALA A 168 -23.07 47.28 -24.54
CA ALA A 168 -24.32 47.61 -23.89
C ALA A 168 -24.07 47.86 -22.40
N ASN A 169 -25.09 48.36 -21.68
CA ASN A 169 -25.04 48.54 -20.23
C ASN A 169 -26.01 47.58 -19.52
N PRO A 170 -25.75 46.26 -19.51
CA PRO A 170 -26.61 45.31 -18.81
C PRO A 170 -26.61 45.58 -17.29
N PRO A 171 -27.71 45.25 -16.59
CA PRO A 171 -27.70 45.14 -15.13
C PRO A 171 -26.60 44.18 -14.68
N SER A 172 -25.91 44.50 -13.59
CA SER A 172 -24.87 43.64 -13.01
C SER A 172 -25.09 43.63 -11.52
N ASP A 173 -25.67 42.53 -11.06
CA ASP A 173 -25.98 42.32 -9.65
C ASP A 173 -24.78 41.73 -8.90
N GLU A 174 -23.88 41.07 -9.63
CA GLU A 174 -22.69 40.38 -9.13
C GLU A 174 -21.40 41.18 -9.39
N ASN A 175 -20.33 40.80 -8.66
CA ASN A 175 -18.99 41.32 -8.91
C ASN A 175 -18.44 40.81 -10.24
N MET A 176 -17.37 41.46 -10.72
CA MET A 176 -16.65 41.03 -11.93
C MET A 176 -16.30 39.53 -11.88
N THR A 177 -16.62 38.85 -12.97
CA THR A 177 -16.28 37.43 -13.17
C THR A 177 -14.86 37.28 -13.71
N GLU A 178 -14.32 36.07 -13.61
CA GLU A 178 -12.97 35.77 -14.10
C GLU A 178 -12.84 35.93 -15.61
N LEU A 179 -13.89 35.60 -16.38
CA LEU A 179 -13.93 35.83 -17.82
C LEU A 179 -13.95 37.32 -18.15
N GLU A 180 -14.74 38.13 -17.45
CA GLU A 180 -14.77 39.58 -17.66
C GLU A 180 -13.41 40.23 -17.33
N ALA A 181 -12.78 39.81 -16.23
CA ALA A 181 -11.44 40.27 -15.86
C ALA A 181 -10.41 39.90 -16.95
N TYR A 182 -10.44 38.66 -17.43
CA TYR A 182 -9.59 38.19 -18.52
C TYR A 182 -9.75 39.06 -19.78
N ARG A 183 -10.99 39.28 -20.23
CA ARG A 183 -11.26 40.08 -21.43
C ARG A 183 -10.80 41.53 -21.24
N LEU A 184 -11.10 42.16 -20.10
CA LEU A 184 -10.64 43.52 -19.79
C LEU A 184 -9.11 43.66 -19.80
N LYS A 185 -8.38 42.64 -19.33
CA LYS A 185 -6.91 42.63 -19.32
C LYS A 185 -6.33 42.40 -20.71
N TYR A 186 -6.73 41.32 -21.38
CA TYR A 186 -6.06 40.84 -22.59
C TYR A 186 -6.67 41.36 -23.90
N GLU A 187 -7.99 41.58 -23.96
CA GLU A 187 -8.64 42.14 -25.16
C GLU A 187 -8.57 43.68 -25.18
N PHE A 188 -8.72 44.32 -24.01
CA PHE A 188 -8.83 45.78 -23.89
C PHE A 188 -7.64 46.47 -23.22
N ASN A 189 -6.58 45.73 -22.88
CA ASN A 189 -5.34 46.23 -22.28
C ASN A 189 -5.57 47.11 -21.03
N ASN A 190 -6.42 46.65 -20.10
CA ASN A 190 -6.79 47.36 -18.86
C ASN A 190 -7.26 48.83 -19.10
N PRO A 191 -8.40 49.03 -19.80
CA PRO A 191 -8.78 50.31 -20.39
C PRO A 191 -9.08 51.41 -19.36
N THR A 192 -9.45 51.05 -18.14
CA THR A 192 -9.77 51.98 -17.05
C THR A 192 -8.73 51.96 -15.92
N ASN A 193 -7.56 51.35 -16.15
CA ASN A 193 -6.50 51.16 -15.16
C ASN A 193 -7.03 50.57 -13.85
N ILE A 194 -7.69 49.42 -13.98
CA ILE A 194 -8.36 48.69 -12.91
C ILE A 194 -7.30 48.16 -11.93
N PRO A 195 -7.32 48.59 -10.66
CA PRO A 195 -6.38 48.09 -9.65
C PRO A 195 -6.49 46.58 -9.47
N GLY A 196 -5.35 45.90 -9.43
CA GLY A 196 -5.28 44.44 -9.26
C GLY A 196 -5.38 43.64 -10.56
N LEU A 197 -5.81 44.26 -11.66
CA LEU A 197 -5.86 43.62 -12.98
C LEU A 197 -4.49 43.63 -13.69
N ASP A 198 -3.55 44.46 -13.24
CA ASP A 198 -2.23 44.58 -13.87
C ASP A 198 -1.41 43.29 -13.81
N ASN A 199 -1.46 42.60 -12.67
CA ASN A 199 -0.82 41.31 -12.42
C ASN A 199 -1.75 40.11 -12.66
N PHE A 200 -2.96 40.34 -13.20
CA PHE A 200 -3.89 39.27 -13.51
C PHE A 200 -3.36 38.48 -14.72
N ARG A 201 -2.96 37.23 -14.50
CA ARG A 201 -2.46 36.31 -15.53
C ARG A 201 -3.25 35.01 -15.49
N ARG A 202 -3.69 34.53 -16.65
CA ARG A 202 -4.35 33.23 -16.84
C ARG A 202 -3.79 32.55 -18.08
N ASP A 203 -2.51 32.17 -17.97
CA ASP A 203 -1.74 31.65 -19.09
C ASP A 203 -1.32 30.21 -18.81
N THR A 204 -1.11 29.45 -19.89
CA THR A 204 -0.47 28.14 -19.81
C THR A 204 0.96 28.29 -20.29
N VAL A 205 1.92 28.04 -19.39
CA VAL A 205 3.34 28.10 -19.70
C VAL A 205 3.94 26.70 -19.72
N GLU A 206 4.94 26.50 -20.57
CA GLU A 206 5.72 25.27 -20.56
C GLU A 206 6.86 25.41 -19.55
N ILE A 207 6.91 24.48 -18.61
CA ILE A 207 7.98 24.39 -17.61
C ILE A 207 8.70 23.04 -17.73
N SER A 208 9.92 22.96 -17.20
CA SER A 208 10.64 21.68 -17.12
C SER A 208 9.83 20.66 -16.31
N PHE A 209 9.61 19.48 -16.89
CA PHE A 209 8.92 18.40 -16.20
C PHE A 209 9.71 17.91 -14.99
N LYS A 210 11.03 17.77 -15.13
CA LYS A 210 11.95 17.40 -14.05
C LYS A 210 11.74 18.24 -12.80
N GLU A 211 11.77 19.55 -12.97
CA GLU A 211 11.64 20.50 -11.85
C GLU A 211 10.24 20.45 -11.23
N SER A 212 9.20 20.38 -12.07
CA SER A 212 7.81 20.27 -11.60
C SER A 212 7.59 19.01 -10.78
N PHE A 213 8.02 17.86 -11.31
CA PHE A 213 7.90 16.54 -10.70
C PHE A 213 8.70 16.48 -9.39
N LEU A 214 9.97 16.88 -9.42
CA LEU A 214 10.83 16.91 -8.23
C LEU A 214 10.36 17.93 -7.19
N ASN A 215 9.55 18.94 -7.53
CA ASN A 215 9.00 19.90 -6.58
C ASN A 215 7.64 19.48 -5.99
N ASN A 216 7.09 18.34 -6.39
CA ASN A 216 5.86 17.80 -5.83
C ASN A 216 6.01 17.50 -4.32
N LYS A 217 5.31 18.28 -3.49
CA LYS A 217 5.36 18.16 -2.02
C LYS A 217 4.81 16.82 -1.53
N SER A 218 3.74 16.32 -2.15
CA SER A 218 3.11 15.05 -1.78
C SER A 218 4.05 13.88 -2.05
N MET A 219 4.72 13.87 -3.20
CA MET A 219 5.73 12.85 -3.51
C MET A 219 6.87 12.85 -2.48
N LYS A 220 7.46 14.03 -2.18
CA LYS A 220 8.52 14.14 -1.16
C LYS A 220 8.07 13.65 0.21
N ALA A 221 6.86 14.02 0.62
CA ALA A 221 6.31 13.62 1.91
C ALA A 221 6.06 12.11 1.97
N ASN A 222 5.53 11.50 0.91
CA ASN A 222 5.30 10.06 0.84
C ASN A 222 6.62 9.29 0.85
N ARG A 223 7.61 9.70 0.04
CA ARG A 223 8.93 9.06 0.04
C ARG A 223 9.59 9.13 1.41
N ALA A 224 9.55 10.28 2.08
CA ALA A 224 10.06 10.41 3.45
C ALA A 224 9.31 9.52 4.45
N ARG A 225 7.98 9.42 4.33
CA ARG A 225 7.15 8.53 5.17
C ARG A 225 7.46 7.05 4.98
N PHE A 226 7.80 6.64 3.76
CA PHE A 226 8.07 5.26 3.41
C PHE A 226 9.57 4.89 3.52
N ASN A 227 10.38 5.76 4.14
CA ASN A 227 11.84 5.63 4.22
C ASN A 227 12.51 5.42 2.85
N MET A 228 11.94 6.02 1.81
CA MET A 228 12.52 6.07 0.48
C MET A 228 13.45 7.28 0.40
N GLY A 229 14.65 7.10 -0.13
CA GLY A 229 15.58 8.18 -0.42
C GLY A 229 15.01 9.19 -1.43
N PRO A 230 15.81 10.18 -1.86
CA PRO A 230 15.39 11.08 -2.95
C PRO A 230 14.96 10.30 -4.19
N PHE A 231 14.12 10.90 -5.02
CA PHE A 231 13.73 10.30 -6.28
C PHE A 231 14.95 10.16 -7.20
N ASP A 232 15.09 8.98 -7.79
CA ASP A 232 16.11 8.66 -8.80
C ASP A 232 15.43 7.97 -9.98
N ILE A 233 15.66 8.52 -11.17
CA ILE A 233 15.06 8.04 -12.42
C ILE A 233 15.64 6.69 -12.86
N GLU A 234 16.88 6.37 -12.47
CA GLU A 234 17.51 5.08 -12.81
C GLU A 234 16.93 3.94 -11.99
N GLU A 235 16.58 4.23 -10.73
CA GLU A 235 16.09 3.24 -9.79
C GLU A 235 14.63 2.86 -10.05
N ILE A 236 13.85 3.73 -10.71
CA ILE A 236 12.41 3.53 -10.94
C ILE A 236 12.09 2.30 -11.79
N ARG A 237 13.03 1.85 -12.64
CA ARG A 237 12.83 0.66 -13.49
C ARG A 237 12.75 -0.64 -12.70
N TYR A 238 13.21 -0.63 -11.45
CA TYR A 238 13.28 -1.82 -10.61
C TYR A 238 12.17 -1.83 -9.56
N VAL A 239 11.72 -3.04 -9.21
CA VAL A 239 10.77 -3.23 -8.11
C VAL A 239 11.49 -3.00 -6.78
N PRO A 240 11.01 -2.10 -5.90
CA PRO A 240 11.68 -1.84 -4.63
C PRO A 240 11.64 -3.08 -3.73
N LEU A 241 12.71 -3.30 -2.95
CA LEU A 241 12.86 -4.42 -2.01
C LEU A 241 12.70 -5.82 -2.67
N SER A 242 12.97 -5.92 -3.97
CA SER A 242 13.00 -7.20 -4.69
C SER A 242 14.35 -7.92 -4.53
N GLU A 243 14.30 -9.19 -4.15
CA GLU A 243 15.46 -10.09 -4.09
C GLU A 243 15.16 -11.40 -4.84
N PRO A 244 15.88 -11.74 -5.94
CA PRO A 244 16.83 -10.89 -6.66
C PRO A 244 16.15 -9.65 -7.26
N ARG A 245 16.92 -8.63 -7.59
CA ARG A 245 16.42 -7.39 -8.19
C ARG A 245 15.86 -7.67 -9.59
N TYR A 246 14.62 -7.28 -9.85
CA TYR A 246 13.98 -7.39 -11.17
C TYR A 246 13.27 -6.09 -11.59
N GLU A 247 13.01 -5.98 -12.89
CA GLU A 247 12.44 -4.80 -13.52
C GLU A 247 10.94 -4.92 -13.73
N TRP A 248 10.28 -3.77 -13.83
CA TRP A 248 8.89 -3.67 -14.28
C TRP A 248 8.77 -4.04 -15.76
N THR A 249 7.68 -4.70 -16.12
CA THR A 249 7.33 -4.94 -17.53
C THR A 249 6.39 -3.85 -18.02
N ILE A 250 6.79 -3.11 -19.06
CA ILE A 250 5.95 -2.13 -19.76
C ILE A 250 5.40 -2.76 -21.04
N GLN A 251 4.08 -2.65 -21.24
CA GLN A 251 3.41 -3.03 -22.48
C GLN A 251 2.57 -1.84 -22.96
N THR A 252 2.78 -1.40 -24.20
CA THR A 252 2.03 -0.32 -24.81
C THR A 252 1.39 -0.76 -26.12
N ILE A 253 0.25 -0.16 -26.44
CA ILE A 253 -0.38 -0.25 -27.76
C ILE A 253 -0.81 1.17 -28.12
N ASP A 254 -0.18 1.77 -29.14
CA ASP A 254 -0.40 3.17 -29.51
C ASP A 254 -1.81 3.44 -30.06
N SER A 255 -2.42 2.40 -30.65
CA SER A 255 -3.70 2.48 -31.35
C SER A 255 -4.55 1.26 -31.00
N ALA A 256 -5.10 1.24 -29.78
CA ALA A 256 -6.00 0.18 -29.33
C ALA A 256 -7.46 0.63 -29.48
N ILE A 257 -8.30 -0.28 -29.99
CA ILE A 257 -9.75 -0.06 -30.06
C ILE A 257 -10.31 -0.32 -28.67
N VAL A 258 -10.73 0.75 -28.01
CA VAL A 258 -11.41 0.67 -26.71
C VAL A 258 -12.84 1.13 -26.90
N ILE A 259 -13.77 0.18 -26.75
CA ILE A 259 -15.20 0.36 -27.00
C ILE A 259 -15.47 0.73 -28.47
N GLN A 260 -15.36 2.01 -28.82
CA GLN A 260 -15.63 2.54 -30.17
C GLN A 260 -14.59 3.58 -30.62
N ASP A 261 -13.63 3.93 -29.77
CA ASP A 261 -12.59 4.92 -30.08
C ASP A 261 -11.21 4.27 -30.08
N THR A 262 -10.26 4.91 -30.76
CA THR A 262 -8.88 4.46 -30.86
C THR A 262 -8.01 5.33 -29.98
N MET A 263 -7.39 4.74 -28.96
CA MET A 263 -6.51 5.47 -28.06
C MET A 263 -5.28 4.66 -27.66
N PRO A 264 -4.18 5.32 -27.27
CA PRO A 264 -3.03 4.64 -26.72
C PRO A 264 -3.36 4.08 -25.33
N VAL A 265 -2.94 2.84 -25.09
CA VAL A 265 -3.11 2.11 -23.83
C VAL A 265 -1.78 1.56 -23.33
N ILE A 266 -1.66 1.42 -22.03
CA ILE A 266 -0.46 0.91 -21.35
C ILE A 266 -0.84 -0.08 -20.25
N ARG A 267 0.08 -0.99 -19.96
CA ARG A 267 0.09 -1.81 -18.76
C ARG A 267 1.52 -1.89 -18.23
N VAL A 268 1.69 -1.55 -16.96
CA VAL A 268 2.96 -1.71 -16.24
C VAL A 268 2.73 -2.68 -15.09
N TYR A 269 3.50 -3.76 -15.02
CA TYR A 269 3.29 -4.79 -14.01
C TYR A 269 4.57 -5.58 -13.69
N ALA A 270 4.61 -6.16 -12.50
CA ALA A 270 5.59 -7.17 -12.09
C ALA A 270 5.00 -8.02 -10.94
N GLU A 271 5.76 -8.99 -10.45
CA GLU A 271 5.41 -9.70 -9.21
C GLU A 271 5.64 -8.80 -7.99
N GLU A 272 4.82 -8.96 -6.95
CA GLU A 272 5.06 -8.32 -5.66
C GLU A 272 6.43 -8.72 -5.08
N PRO A 273 7.19 -7.80 -4.48
CA PRO A 273 8.50 -8.13 -3.91
C PRO A 273 8.41 -9.20 -2.82
N ILE A 274 7.34 -9.17 -2.02
CA ILE A 274 7.10 -10.04 -0.87
C ILE A 274 5.69 -10.65 -0.98
N SER A 275 5.58 -11.97 -0.90
CA SER A 275 4.32 -12.72 -0.97
C SER A 275 3.41 -12.47 0.24
N LYS A 276 2.12 -12.76 0.08
CA LYS A 276 1.11 -12.54 1.14
C LYS A 276 1.32 -13.43 2.35
N PHE A 277 1.72 -14.66 2.09
CA PHE A 277 2.09 -15.64 3.10
C PHE A 277 3.58 -15.94 2.97
N GLU A 278 4.23 -16.21 4.08
CA GLU A 278 5.62 -16.65 4.10
C GLU A 278 5.78 -17.92 3.24
N GLY A 279 6.72 -17.91 2.29
CA GLY A 279 6.92 -19.00 1.33
C GLY A 279 5.80 -19.19 0.29
N GLY A 280 4.81 -18.30 0.25
CA GLY A 280 3.72 -18.33 -0.71
C GLY A 280 4.11 -17.84 -2.11
N THR A 281 3.18 -17.96 -3.07
CA THR A 281 3.34 -17.38 -4.41
C THR A 281 3.19 -15.86 -4.37
N LYS A 282 3.95 -15.16 -5.22
CA LYS A 282 3.85 -13.71 -5.38
C LYS A 282 2.72 -13.38 -6.34
N ASP A 283 1.87 -12.43 -5.95
CA ASP A 283 0.81 -11.93 -6.81
C ASP A 283 1.37 -10.89 -7.81
N THR A 284 0.65 -10.63 -8.89
CA THR A 284 1.01 -9.58 -9.84
C THR A 284 0.49 -8.23 -9.36
N ILE A 285 1.38 -7.24 -9.26
CA ILE A 285 1.06 -5.85 -8.93
C ILE A 285 1.39 -4.94 -10.11
N GLY A 286 0.56 -3.92 -10.34
CA GLY A 286 0.75 -3.03 -11.48
C GLY A 286 -0.43 -2.10 -11.71
N PHE A 287 -0.37 -1.34 -12.80
CA PHE A 287 -1.49 -0.52 -13.26
C PHE A 287 -1.65 -0.63 -14.78
N GLY A 288 -2.80 -0.19 -15.27
CA GLY A 288 -3.04 -0.15 -16.71
C GLY A 288 -3.76 -1.41 -17.23
N ASN A 289 -4.57 -1.24 -18.26
CA ASN A 289 -5.28 -2.33 -18.91
C ASN A 289 -5.32 -2.11 -20.42
N LEU A 290 -4.76 -3.05 -21.18
CA LEU A 290 -4.65 -2.95 -22.64
C LEU A 290 -5.99 -3.07 -23.38
N LYS A 291 -7.05 -3.56 -22.72
CA LYS A 291 -8.39 -3.72 -23.33
C LYS A 291 -9.31 -2.55 -23.02
N THR A 292 -9.24 -2.02 -21.80
CA THR A 292 -10.14 -0.94 -21.36
C THR A 292 -9.47 0.43 -21.38
N GLY A 293 -8.14 0.49 -21.53
CA GLY A 293 -7.35 1.71 -21.42
C GLY A 293 -7.37 2.38 -20.04
N SER A 294 -7.94 1.72 -19.03
CA SER A 294 -7.91 2.24 -17.65
C SER A 294 -6.48 2.26 -17.12
N LEU A 295 -6.14 3.31 -16.36
CA LEU A 295 -4.88 3.45 -15.61
C LEU A 295 -5.02 3.09 -14.12
N THR A 296 -6.11 2.40 -13.76
CA THR A 296 -6.34 1.93 -12.38
C THR A 296 -5.22 1.00 -11.94
N GLY A 297 -4.72 1.21 -10.72
CA GLY A 297 -3.75 0.32 -10.07
C GLY A 297 -4.43 -0.88 -9.43
N THR A 298 -3.72 -1.99 -9.27
CA THR A 298 -4.24 -3.18 -8.56
C THR A 298 -4.49 -2.93 -7.07
N TRP A 299 -3.98 -1.82 -6.52
CA TRP A 299 -4.11 -1.39 -5.13
C TRP A 299 -5.22 -0.34 -4.90
N GLU A 300 -5.90 0.11 -5.95
CA GLU A 300 -7.00 1.08 -5.91
C GLU A 300 -8.36 0.38 -5.84
#